data_AF-A0A0C3NAG2-F1
#
_entry.id   AF-A0A0C3NAG2-F1
#
_cell.length_a   1.000
_cell.length_b   1.000
_cell.length_c   1.000
_cell.angle_alpha   90.00
_cell.angle_beta   90.00
_cell.angle_gamma   90.00
#
_symmetry.space_group_name_H-M   'P 1'
#
loop_
_entity.id
_entity.type
_entity.pdbx_description
1 polymer ?
#
loop_
_entity_poly.entity_id
_entity_poly.type
_entity_poly.pdbx_seq_one_letter_code
_entity_poly.pdbx_strand_id
1 'polypeptide(L)' 'QDAEWIVEDFEEGSSLVPFANFGTVTFTGASAKTASGSVGPSGANTIDIEQGSTVLTSVSTGSSSVTVSYV' A
#
# COMPACT_ATOMS: atom_id res chain seq x y z
N GLN A 1 2.58 -14.52 -8.49
CA GLN A 1 1.38 -14.68 -7.64
C GLN A 1 1.73 -13.93 -6.39
N ASP A 2 0.86 -13.00 -6.05
CA ASP A 2 1.19 -11.86 -5.22
C ASP A 2 0.08 -11.71 -4.16
N ALA A 3 0.41 -11.07 -3.05
CA ALA A 3 -0.53 -10.72 -2.01
C ALA A 3 -0.17 -9.31 -1.51
N GLU A 4 -1.17 -8.44 -1.51
CA GLU A 4 -0.93 -7.00 -1.38
C GLU A 4 -1.92 -6.30 -0.44
N TRP A 5 -1.46 -5.20 0.14
CA TRP A 5 -2.24 -4.24 0.90
C TRP A 5 -2.00 -2.89 0.26
N ILE A 6 -3.00 -2.38 -0.46
CA ILE A 6 -2.82 -1.23 -1.35
C ILE A 6 -3.69 -0.05 -0.89
N VAL A 7 -3.10 1.13 -0.90
CA VAL A 7 -3.81 2.40 -1.13
C VAL A 7 -3.54 2.77 -2.57
N GLU A 8 -4.59 2.95 -3.35
CA GLU A 8 -4.52 3.13 -4.81
C GLU A 8 -5.06 4.50 -5.19
N ASP A 9 -4.34 5.20 -6.07
CA ASP A 9 -4.96 6.22 -6.91
C ASP A 9 -5.55 5.50 -8.10
N PHE A 10 -6.87 5.40 -8.15
CA PHE A 10 -7.57 4.60 -9.16
C PHE A 10 -7.92 5.45 -10.38
N GLU A 11 -8.20 4.78 -11.50
CA GLU A 11 -8.62 5.45 -12.72
C GLU A 11 -10.14 5.65 -12.78
N GLU A 12 -10.56 6.84 -13.24
CA GLU A 12 -11.92 7.09 -13.71
C GLU A 12 -11.85 7.69 -15.13
N GLY A 13 -12.38 6.97 -16.11
CA GLY A 13 -12.28 7.35 -17.53
C GLY A 13 -10.89 7.05 -18.10
N SER A 14 -10.13 8.09 -18.48
CA SER A 14 -8.81 7.96 -19.11
C SER A 14 -7.67 8.53 -18.26
N SER A 15 -7.91 8.73 -16.97
CA SER A 15 -6.96 9.38 -16.06
C SER A 15 -7.16 8.89 -14.63
N LEU A 16 -6.11 9.02 -13.82
CA LEU A 16 -6.20 8.91 -12.37
C LEU A 16 -7.13 10.00 -11.81
N VAL A 17 -7.84 9.67 -10.73
CA VAL A 17 -8.62 10.67 -10.01
C VAL A 17 -7.70 11.67 -9.30
N PRO A 18 -8.21 12.84 -8.86
CA PRO A 18 -7.43 13.71 -8.00
C PRO A 18 -7.03 12.98 -6.71
N PHE A 19 -5.72 12.84 -6.47
CA PHE A 19 -5.22 12.10 -5.31
C PHE A 19 -5.51 12.85 -4.00
N ALA A 20 -6.44 12.32 -3.21
CA ALA A 20 -6.89 12.93 -1.97
C ALA A 20 -5.87 12.72 -0.83
N ASN A 21 -5.69 13.74 0.02
CA ASN A 21 -4.95 13.58 1.27
C ASN A 21 -5.80 12.78 2.28
N PHE A 22 -5.47 11.51 2.45
CA PHE A 22 -6.11 10.60 3.41
C PHE A 22 -5.42 10.57 4.79
N GLY A 23 -4.40 11.41 5.02
CA GLY A 23 -3.56 11.36 6.21
C GLY A 23 -2.78 10.05 6.26
N THR A 24 -3.23 9.09 7.07
CA THR A 24 -2.58 7.79 7.24
C THR A 24 -3.62 6.69 7.26
N VAL A 25 -3.36 5.64 6.49
CA VAL A 25 -4.09 4.36 6.53
C VAL A 25 -3.16 3.30 7.08
N THR A 26 -3.61 2.57 8.10
CA THR A 26 -2.91 1.39 8.61
C THR A 26 -3.77 0.15 8.45
N PHE A 27 -3.33 -0.79 7.63
CA PHE A 27 -3.84 -2.15 7.62
C PHE A 27 -3.28 -2.88 8.84
N THR A 28 -4.14 -3.28 9.77
CA THR A 28 -3.74 -4.05 10.96
C THR A 28 -4.17 -5.51 10.84
N GLY A 29 -3.46 -6.42 11.49
CA GLY A 29 -3.77 -7.85 11.40
C GLY A 29 -3.52 -8.42 9.99
N ALA A 30 -2.63 -7.77 9.24
CA ALA A 30 -2.28 -8.14 7.88
C ALA A 30 -1.68 -9.57 7.84
N SER A 31 -2.35 -10.46 7.12
CA SER A 31 -1.96 -11.86 6.94
C SER A 31 -2.35 -12.35 5.54
N ALA A 32 -1.40 -12.93 4.82
CA ALA A 32 -1.62 -13.61 3.54
C ALA A 32 -1.49 -15.13 3.72
N LYS A 33 -2.30 -15.92 3.02
CA LYS A 33 -2.28 -17.39 3.08
C LYS A 33 -1.45 -17.94 1.92
N THR A 34 -0.49 -18.79 2.23
CA THR A 34 0.30 -19.58 1.27
C THR A 34 0.02 -21.07 1.47
N ALA A 35 0.56 -21.91 0.57
CA ALA A 35 0.52 -23.36 0.73
C ALA A 35 1.25 -23.85 2.00
N SER A 36 2.24 -23.09 2.50
CA SER A 36 3.05 -23.44 3.68
C SER A 36 2.52 -22.86 4.99
N GLY A 37 1.55 -21.93 4.96
CA GLY A 37 1.03 -21.31 6.18
C GLY A 37 0.49 -19.91 5.95
N SER A 38 0.44 -19.11 7.01
CA SER A 38 0.15 -17.68 6.91
C SER A 38 1.45 -16.89 7.06
N VAL A 39 1.57 -15.80 6.29
CA VAL A 39 2.71 -14.87 6.35
C VAL A 39 2.18 -13.45 6.54
N GLY A 40 2.94 -12.62 7.26
CA GLY A 40 2.67 -11.18 7.39
C GLY A 40 3.44 -10.35 6.36
N PRO A 41 3.27 -9.02 6.34
CA PRO A 41 3.89 -8.13 5.34
C PRO A 41 5.37 -7.81 5.61
N SER A 42 5.98 -8.35 6.67
CA SER A 42 7.38 -8.11 6.97
C SER A 42 8.29 -8.57 5.83
N GLY A 43 9.12 -7.66 5.31
CA GLY A 43 10.00 -7.93 4.18
C GLY A 43 9.31 -7.91 2.80
N ALA A 44 8.04 -7.50 2.74
CA ALA A 44 7.37 -7.27 1.46
C ALA A 44 8.01 -6.10 0.69
N ASN A 45 7.87 -6.12 -0.63
CA ASN A 45 8.21 -4.98 -1.47
C ASN A 45 7.26 -3.82 -1.15
N THR A 46 7.82 -2.62 -0.95
CA THR A 46 7.06 -1.39 -0.75
C THR A 46 7.03 -0.59 -2.04
N ILE A 47 5.85 -0.10 -2.41
CA ILE A 47 5.66 0.79 -3.56
C ILE A 47 4.98 2.04 -3.05
N ASP A 48 5.59 3.19 -3.30
CA ASP A 48 5.00 4.49 -3.07
C ASP A 48 4.37 5.02 -4.36
N ILE A 49 3.30 5.80 -4.23
CA ILE A 49 2.73 6.53 -5.37
C ILE A 49 3.65 7.70 -5.67
N GLU A 50 4.17 7.74 -6.90
CA GLU A 50 4.92 8.85 -7.45
C GLU A 50 4.20 9.34 -8.73
N GLN A 51 3.93 10.64 -8.81
CA GLN A 51 3.36 11.27 -9.99
C GLN A 51 4.28 12.36 -10.50
N GLY A 52 4.77 12.20 -11.72
CA GLY A 52 5.83 13.05 -12.26
C GLY A 52 7.13 12.82 -11.50
N SER A 53 7.55 13.82 -10.72
CA SER A 53 8.73 13.77 -9.85
C SER A 53 8.39 13.94 -8.37
N THR A 54 7.10 13.79 -8.01
CA THR A 54 6.62 14.00 -6.64
C THR A 54 6.18 12.68 -6.05
N VAL A 55 6.83 12.27 -4.96
CA VAL A 55 6.40 11.13 -4.14
C VAL A 55 5.25 11.59 -3.25
N LEU A 56 4.11 10.91 -3.35
CA LEU A 56 2.84 11.27 -2.70
C LEU A 56 2.50 10.38 -1.50
N THR A 57 3.17 9.23 -1.36
CA THR A 57 2.99 8.35 -0.20
C THR A 57 4.31 7.94 0.42
N SER A 58 4.25 7.49 1.67
CA SER A 58 5.32 6.78 2.34
C SER A 58 4.78 5.50 2.97
N VAL A 59 5.25 4.34 2.49
CA VAL A 59 4.86 3.00 2.95
C VAL A 59 5.87 2.43 3.94
N SER A 60 5.37 1.83 5.02
CA SER A 60 6.16 1.02 5.96
C SER A 60 5.44 -0.26 6.37
N THR A 61 6.21 -1.29 6.70
CA THR A 61 5.69 -2.60 7.11
C THR A 61 6.14 -2.99 8.51
N GLY A 62 5.27 -3.68 9.23
CA GLY A 62 5.56 -4.38 10.48
C GLY A 62 5.33 -5.88 10.33
N SER A 63 5.36 -6.63 11.43
CA SER A 63 5.11 -8.09 11.39
C SER A 63 3.70 -8.45 10.93
N SER A 64 2.72 -7.59 11.18
CA SER A 64 1.30 -7.79 10.87
C SER A 64 0.59 -6.47 10.53
N SER A 65 1.33 -5.49 10.00
CA SER A 65 0.78 -4.20 9.64
C SER A 65 1.43 -3.62 8.39
N VAL A 66 0.65 -2.89 7.60
CA VAL A 66 1.14 -2.01 6.53
C VAL A 66 0.59 -0.62 6.80
N THR A 67 1.46 0.38 6.88
CA THR A 67 1.06 1.77 7.07
C THR A 67 1.43 2.57 5.84
N VAL A 68 0.46 3.28 5.28
CA VAL A 68 0.62 4.20 4.15
C VAL A 68 0.26 5.59 4.65
N SER A 69 1.18 6.54 4.53
CA SER A 69 0.91 7.96 4.83
C SER A 69 0.98 8.77 3.55
N TYR A 70 0.07 9.74 3.40
CA TYR A 70 0.20 10.81 2.43
C TYR A 70 1.38 11.72 2.82
N VAL A 71 2.14 12.23 1.84
CA VAL A 71 3.34 13.07 2.03
C VAL A 71 3.05 14.54 1.75
#